data_AF-A0A2E4HH57-F1
#
_entry.id   AF-A0A2E4HH57-F1
#
_cell.length_a   1.000
_cell.length_b   1.000
_cell.length_c   1.000
_cell.angle_alpha   90.00
_cell.angle_beta   90.00
_cell.angle_gamma   90.00
#
_symmetry.space_group_name_H-M   'P 1'
#
loop_
_entity.id
_entity.type
_entity.pdbx_description
1 polymer ?
#
loop_
_entity_poly.entity_id
_entity_poly.type
_entity_poly.pdbx_seq_one_letter_code
_entity_poly.pdbx_strand_id
1 'polypeptide(L)'
;MKMKRELIIGFITGVMANMLGVYLYILAFSDEGIEATLEQSMTEGYFGKIVTLGAVLNLAAFFIYIRKKQDYRARGVLLATVVIGIAVMIRKFF
;
A
#
# COMPACT_ATOMS: atom_id res chain seq x y z
N MET A 1 7.28 -5.17 24.97
CA MET A 1 5.93 -5.16 24.36
C MET A 1 5.57 -3.86 23.63
N LYS A 2 5.82 -2.65 24.18
CA LYS A 2 5.43 -1.37 23.54
C LYS A 2 5.94 -1.22 22.10
N MET A 3 7.22 -1.51 21.84
CA MET A 3 7.83 -1.39 20.50
C MET A 3 7.15 -2.23 19.41
N LYS A 4 6.91 -3.53 19.68
CA LYS A 4 6.27 -4.45 18.73
C LYS A 4 4.87 -3.98 18.36
N ARG A 5 4.11 -3.48 19.34
CA ARG A 5 2.77 -2.91 19.11
C ARG A 5 2.83 -1.70 18.18
N GLU A 6 3.76 -0.76 18.40
CA GLU A 6 3.89 0.42 17.54
C GLU A 6 4.28 0.02 16.10
N LEU A 7 5.14 -0.98 15.95
CA LEU A 7 5.49 -1.50 14.63
C LEU A 7 4.29 -2.13 13.92
N ILE A 8 3.47 -2.91 14.62
CA ILE A 8 2.23 -3.50 14.07
C ILE A 8 1.23 -2.40 13.67
N ILE A 9 1.05 -1.36 14.49
CA ILE A 9 0.18 -0.22 14.15
C ILE A 9 0.66 0.46 12.86
N GLY A 10 1.97 0.68 12.74
CA GLY A 10 2.57 1.22 11.53
C GLY A 10 2.34 0.33 10.32
N PHE A 11 2.52 -0.98 10.48
CA PHE A 11 2.31 -1.96 9.41
C PHE A 11 0.86 -1.94 8.92
N ILE A 12 -0.12 -2.01 9.82
CA ILE A 12 -1.54 -1.92 9.48
C ILE A 12 -1.84 -0.59 8.78
N THR A 13 -1.26 0.51 9.27
CA THR A 13 -1.43 1.84 8.64
C THR A 13 -0.88 1.86 7.22
N GLY A 14 0.26 1.24 6.96
CA GLY A 14 0.83 1.10 5.61
C GLY A 14 -0.01 0.21 4.69
N VAL A 15 -0.61 -0.86 5.20
CA VAL A 15 -1.55 -1.66 4.40
C VAL A 15 -2.80 -0.86 4.05
N MET A 16 -3.40 -0.18 5.03
CA MET A 16 -4.60 0.65 4.82
C MET A 16 -4.32 1.84 3.89
N ALA A 17 -3.16 2.49 4.02
CA ALA A 17 -2.76 3.57 3.13
C ALA A 17 -2.59 3.08 1.70
N ASN A 18 -2.00 1.90 1.48
CA ASN A 18 -1.89 1.32 0.13
C ASN A 18 -3.27 1.00 -0.46
N MET A 19 -4.16 0.37 0.31
CA MET A 19 -5.54 0.08 -0.11
C MET A 19 -6.29 1.37 -0.49
N LEU A 20 -6.16 2.42 0.33
CA LEU A 20 -6.73 3.73 0.01
C LEU A 20 -6.11 4.32 -1.25
N GLY A 21 -4.81 4.15 -1.47
CA GLY A 21 -4.13 4.63 -2.66
C GLY A 21 -4.60 3.94 -3.93
N VAL A 22 -4.80 2.61 -3.87
CA VAL A 22 -5.42 1.83 -4.94
C VAL A 22 -6.85 2.31 -5.22
N TYR A 23 -7.65 2.47 -4.17
CA TYR A 23 -9.03 2.96 -4.29
C TYR A 23 -9.10 4.35 -4.94
N LEU A 24 -8.27 5.29 -4.48
CA LEU A 24 -8.20 6.65 -5.05
C LEU A 24 -7.68 6.65 -6.48
N TYR A 25 -6.72 5.78 -6.81
CA TYR A 25 -6.24 5.63 -8.18
C TYR A 25 -7.38 5.21 -9.11
N ILE A 26 -8.14 4.18 -8.73
CA ILE A 26 -9.25 3.68 -9.55
C ILE A 26 -10.31 4.78 -9.73
N LEU A 27 -10.70 5.48 -8.66
CA LEU A 27 -11.67 6.58 -8.77
C LEU A 27 -11.20 7.77 -9.62
N ALA A 28 -9.89 8.03 -9.66
CA ALA A 28 -9.33 9.17 -10.38
C ALA A 28 -9.01 8.88 -11.84
N PHE A 29 -8.74 7.61 -12.19
CA PHE A 29 -8.19 7.24 -13.49
C PHE A 29 -8.97 6.15 -14.23
N SER A 30 -9.95 5.51 -13.60
CA SER A 30 -10.80 4.52 -14.28
C SER A 30 -12.16 5.09 -14.62
N ASP A 31 -12.54 4.97 -15.89
CA ASP A 31 -13.90 5.21 -16.35
C ASP A 31 -14.84 4.03 -16.01
N GLU A 32 -14.27 2.90 -15.61
CA GLU A 32 -14.99 1.71 -15.16
C GLU A 32 -15.17 1.70 -13.63
N GLY A 33 -16.21 1.02 -13.15
CA GLY A 33 -16.43 0.82 -11.72
C GLY A 33 -15.25 0.07 -11.04
N ILE A 34 -15.18 0.14 -9.71
CA ILE A 34 -14.07 -0.44 -8.93
C ILE A 34 -13.87 -1.93 -9.21
N GLU A 35 -14.97 -2.69 -9.21
CA GLU A 35 -14.96 -4.14 -9.42
C GLU A 35 -14.46 -4.49 -10.82
N ALA A 36 -15.02 -3.85 -11.85
CA ALA A 36 -14.63 -4.06 -13.24
C ALA A 36 -13.16 -3.69 -13.49
N THR A 37 -12.69 -2.55 -12.94
CA THR A 37 -11.29 -2.13 -13.05
C THR A 37 -10.34 -3.14 -12.40
N LEU A 38 -10.72 -3.68 -11.23
CA LEU A 38 -9.91 -4.69 -10.55
C LEU A 38 -9.85 -5.98 -11.37
N GLU A 39 -10.99 -6.45 -11.88
CA GLU A 39 -11.06 -7.65 -12.73
C GLU A 39 -10.24 -7.49 -14.01
N GLN A 40 -10.42 -6.37 -14.72
CA GLN A 40 -9.65 -6.05 -15.93
C GLN A 40 -8.15 -5.97 -15.63
N SER A 41 -7.75 -5.31 -14.53
CA SER A 41 -6.34 -5.21 -14.16
C SER A 41 -5.68 -6.55 -13.86
N MET A 42 -6.45 -7.52 -13.37
CA MET A 42 -5.98 -8.89 -13.16
C MET A 42 -5.85 -9.63 -14.50
N THR A 43 -6.85 -9.51 -15.39
CA THR A 43 -6.88 -10.17 -16.70
C THR A 43 -5.80 -9.63 -17.65
N GLU A 44 -5.60 -8.31 -17.69
CA GLU A 44 -4.60 -7.65 -18.53
C GLU A 44 -3.21 -7.58 -17.88
N GLY A 45 -3.07 -8.10 -16.65
CA GLY A 45 -1.77 -8.25 -15.99
C GLY A 45 -1.14 -6.96 -15.46
N TYR A 46 -1.91 -5.88 -15.27
CA TYR A 46 -1.42 -4.62 -14.71
C TYR A 46 -1.83 -4.36 -13.25
N PHE A 47 -2.54 -5.27 -12.59
CA PHE A 47 -2.92 -5.19 -11.17
C PHE A 47 -1.74 -4.80 -10.26
N GLY A 48 -0.58 -5.42 -10.45
CA GLY A 48 0.63 -5.11 -9.66
C GLY A 48 1.10 -3.66 -9.82
N LYS A 49 0.85 -3.03 -10.98
CA LYS A 49 1.14 -1.61 -11.20
C LYS A 49 0.22 -0.73 -10.36
N ILE A 50 -1.08 -1.03 -10.31
CA ILE A 50 -2.05 -0.30 -9.47
C ILE A 50 -1.66 -0.39 -7.99
N VAL A 51 -1.34 -1.58 -7.50
CA VAL A 51 -0.93 -1.80 -6.10
C VAL A 51 0.36 -1.04 -5.77
N THR A 52 1.31 -1.00 -6.71
CA THR A 52 2.55 -0.23 -6.55
C THR A 52 2.28 1.27 -6.52
N LEU A 53 1.37 1.78 -7.36
CA LEU A 53 0.93 3.17 -7.33
C LEU A 53 0.22 3.52 -6.01
N GLY A 54 -0.56 2.60 -5.46
CA GLY A 54 -1.17 2.76 -4.14
C GLY A 54 -0.14 3.00 -3.02
N ALA A 55 1.09 2.50 -3.16
CA ALA A 55 2.14 2.69 -2.18
C ALA A 55 2.63 4.14 -2.06
N VAL A 56 2.26 5.03 -3.00
CA VAL A 56 2.53 6.46 -2.87
C VAL A 56 1.92 7.02 -1.57
N LEU A 57 0.72 6.57 -1.18
CA LEU A 57 0.13 6.99 0.10
C LEU A 57 0.88 6.45 1.33
N ASN A 58 1.63 5.35 1.20
CA ASN A 58 2.48 4.87 2.29
C ASN A 58 3.59 5.88 2.59
N LEU A 59 4.10 6.61 1.58
CA LEU A 59 5.08 7.67 1.79
C LEU A 59 4.48 8.81 2.63
N ALA A 60 3.23 9.19 2.36
CA ALA A 60 2.52 10.19 3.16
C ALA A 60 2.37 9.74 4.61
N ALA A 61 1.89 8.51 4.84
CA ALA A 61 1.76 7.93 6.18
C ALA A 61 3.12 7.84 6.91
N PHE A 62 4.16 7.44 6.20
CA PHE A 62 5.53 7.35 6.69
C PHE A 62 6.05 8.72 7.17
N PHE A 63 5.96 9.75 6.33
CA PHE A 63 6.41 11.10 6.69
C PHE A 63 5.58 11.72 7.83
N ILE A 64 4.28 11.43 7.91
CA ILE A 64 3.44 11.85 9.05
C ILE A 64 3.98 11.25 10.35
N TYR A 65 4.32 9.96 10.37
CA TYR A 65 4.87 9.33 11.57
C TYR A 65 6.27 9.84 11.93
N ILE A 66 7.14 10.11 10.95
CA ILE A 66 8.44 10.75 11.21
C ILE A 66 8.25 12.14 11.84
N ARG A 67 7.38 12.98 11.28
CA ARG A 67 7.12 14.34 11.82
C ARG A 67 6.58 14.30 13.26
N LYS A 68 5.84 13.25 13.62
CA LYS A 68 5.32 13.03 14.97
C LYS A 68 6.32 12.34 15.92
N LYS A 69 7.57 12.10 15.49
CA LYS A 69 8.60 11.34 16.24
C LYS A 69 8.13 9.92 16.61
N GLN A 70 7.31 9.30 15.76
CA GLN A 70 6.76 7.94 15.94
C GLN A 70 7.52 6.91 15.09
N ASP A 71 8.83 6.82 15.29
CA ASP A 71 9.75 6.08 14.40
C ASP A 71 9.41 4.60 14.26
N TYR A 72 8.94 3.93 15.33
CA TYR A 72 8.54 2.52 15.23
C TYR A 72 7.31 2.31 14.34
N ARG A 73 6.38 3.26 14.31
CA ARG A 73 5.24 3.23 13.39
C ARG A 73 5.71 3.50 11.97
N ALA A 74 6.60 4.47 11.78
CA ALA A 74 7.20 4.73 10.47
C ALA A 74 7.92 3.48 9.90
N ARG A 75 8.68 2.76 10.74
CA ARG A 75 9.28 1.45 10.36
C ARG A 75 8.24 0.40 10.01
N GLY A 76 7.11 0.37 10.73
CA GLY A 76 5.98 -0.49 10.39
C GLY A 76 5.41 -0.19 8.99
N VAL A 77 5.21 1.09 8.66
CA VAL A 77 4.75 1.51 7.33
C VAL A 77 5.74 1.08 6.25
N LEU A 78 7.05 1.29 6.46
CA LEU A 78 8.08 0.81 5.53
C LEU A 78 8.04 -0.71 5.34
N LEU A 79 7.88 -1.47 6.43
CA LEU A 79 7.77 -2.92 6.36
C LEU A 79 6.56 -3.34 5.51
N ALA A 80 5.41 -2.69 5.67
CA ALA A 80 4.23 -2.94 4.83
C ALA A 80 4.53 -2.66 3.35
N THR A 81 5.19 -1.54 3.04
CA THR A 81 5.59 -1.21 1.66
C THR A 81 6.50 -2.28 1.04
N VAL A 82 7.50 -2.76 1.78
CA VAL A 82 8.41 -3.80 1.30
C VAL A 82 7.69 -5.13 1.11
N VAL A 83 6.86 -5.55 2.07
CA VAL A 83 6.08 -6.80 1.96
C VAL A 83 5.13 -6.76 0.77
N ILE A 84 4.42 -5.66 0.56
CA ILE A 84 3.52 -5.48 -0.60
C ILE A 84 4.33 -5.49 -1.90
N GLY A 85 5.46 -4.79 -1.96
CA GLY A 85 6.33 -4.79 -3.14
C GLY A 85 6.86 -6.20 -3.49
N ILE A 86 7.27 -6.97 -2.49
CA ILE A 86 7.67 -8.38 -2.65
C ILE A 86 6.49 -9.21 -3.14
N ALA A 87 5.29 -9.05 -2.56
CA ALA A 87 4.09 -9.78 -2.99
C ALA A 87 3.73 -9.47 -4.46
N VAL A 88 3.85 -8.22 -4.89
CA VAL A 88 3.66 -7.80 -6.29
C VAL A 88 4.72 -8.44 -7.19
N MET A 89 5.99 -8.48 -6.78
CA MET A 89 7.03 -9.16 -7.54
C MET A 89 6.75 -10.66 -7.67
N ILE A 90 6.40 -11.33 -6.57
CA ILE A 90 6.09 -12.77 -6.58
C ILE A 90 4.97 -13.05 -7.59
N ARG A 91 3.85 -12.33 -7.51
CA ARG A 91 2.73 -12.48 -8.47
C ARG A 91 3.09 -12.19 -9.93
N LYS A 92 4.12 -11.37 -10.17
CA LYS A 92 4.55 -11.03 -11.53
C LYS A 92 5.43 -12.11 -12.16
N PHE A 93 6.22 -12.82 -11.34
CA PHE A 93 7.22 -13.78 -11.80
C PHE A 93 6.86 -15.25 -11.58
N PHE A 94 5.85 -15.53 -10.73
CA PHE A 94 5.29 -16.85 -10.45
C PHE A 94 3.78 -16.80 -10.63
#